data_AF-A0A1A8MSN0-F1
#
_entry.id   AF-A0A1A8MSN0-F1
#
_cell.length_a   1.000
_cell.length_b   1.000
_cell.length_c   1.000
_cell.angle_alpha   90.00
_cell.angle_beta   90.00
_cell.angle_gamma   90.00
#
_symmetry.space_group_name_H-M   'P 1'
#
loop_
_entity.id
_entity.type
_entity.pdbx_description
1 polymer ?
#
loop_
_entity_poly.entity_id
_entity_poly.type
_entity_poly.pdbx_seq_one_letter_code
_entity_poly.pdbx_strand_id
1 'polypeptide(L)'
;MSGANRQGNVTSELSNQENMLSRLRGSLKHRAGENQENQPPKQAANRTVLGALQNNHRSKAQNQRGAKQETSQPLACKNEDFNKIIVERPSVKQPAFQIHVDEPGVACDKKQVAETNKAKPTVEESPLVVSHAVARLRQPLAVIEVPVPLAMDVSFGDSPMDMSVIEGDQKPVAVNEVPEYAPEIHTYLRERETKTRPKAGYMKKQPDITNSMRAILVDWLVEVGEEYKLQNETLYLAINYIDRFLSSMSVLRGKLQLVGTAAMLLASKFEEIYPPEVSEFVYITDDTYTKKQVLKMEHLVLKVLSFDLAAPTINQFLTQYFCHHSTGKQVESLAMYLGELSLVDSDPFLKYLPSQTAAAAYVLANNTLTGGSWPKPLVEMTDYSLEDLMPCVEDLHRLYIGATQHAQQSVREKYKGSKYHEVSCISSPAKLQLN
;
A
#
# COMPACT_ATOMS: atom_id res chain seq x y z
N MET A 1 75.33 -34.84 29.37
CA MET A 1 74.09 -35.07 30.12
C MET A 1 73.26 -33.80 29.99
N SER A 2 72.67 -33.51 28.83
CA SER A 2 71.51 -34.14 28.17
C SER A 2 70.18 -33.81 28.84
N GLY A 3 69.47 -32.85 28.25
CA GLY A 3 68.11 -33.03 27.73
C GLY A 3 66.96 -33.02 28.75
N ALA A 4 66.25 -31.89 28.83
CA ALA A 4 64.90 -31.84 29.36
C ALA A 4 64.09 -30.75 28.65
N ASN A 5 63.30 -31.13 27.64
CA ASN A 5 61.96 -30.58 27.32
C ASN A 5 61.50 -31.07 25.94
N ARG A 6 60.52 -31.99 25.92
CA ARG A 6 59.44 -32.14 24.91
C ARG A 6 58.81 -33.52 25.06
N GLN A 7 57.72 -33.61 25.81
CA GLN A 7 56.64 -34.61 25.64
C GLN A 7 55.56 -34.30 26.68
N GLY A 8 54.51 -33.60 26.26
CA GLY A 8 53.41 -33.25 27.16
C GLY A 8 52.30 -32.38 26.55
N ASN A 9 52.14 -32.36 25.22
CA ASN A 9 51.13 -31.51 24.59
C ASN A 9 50.41 -32.15 23.38
N VAL A 10 50.33 -33.48 23.31
CA VAL A 10 49.64 -34.19 22.19
C VAL A 10 48.39 -34.96 22.67
N THR A 11 48.23 -35.14 23.99
CA THR A 11 47.09 -35.88 24.56
C THR A 11 45.91 -35.01 25.01
N SER A 12 46.04 -33.67 25.05
CA SER A 12 44.90 -32.78 25.35
C SER A 12 44.15 -32.28 24.10
N GLU A 13 44.76 -32.34 22.92
CA GLU A 13 44.09 -31.94 21.67
C GLU A 13 43.16 -33.04 21.14
N LEU A 14 43.48 -34.32 21.35
CA LEU A 14 42.62 -35.45 20.92
C LEU A 14 41.32 -35.58 21.76
N SER A 15 41.37 -35.24 23.05
CA SER A 15 40.18 -35.29 23.93
C SER A 15 39.19 -34.15 23.66
N ASN A 16 39.65 -33.02 23.13
CA ASN A 16 38.79 -31.90 22.74
C ASN A 16 38.17 -32.07 21.35
N GLN A 17 38.75 -32.91 20.48
CA GLN A 17 38.21 -33.18 19.14
C GLN A 17 37.11 -34.26 19.15
N GLU A 18 37.21 -35.29 19.99
CA GLU A 18 36.16 -36.32 20.15
C GLU A 18 34.88 -35.78 20.82
N ASN A 19 34.99 -34.75 21.68
CA ASN A 19 33.84 -34.09 22.31
C ASN A 19 33.07 -33.14 21.36
N MET A 20 33.67 -32.73 20.23
CA MET A 20 32.95 -31.99 19.17
C MET A 20 32.16 -32.93 18.25
N LEU A 21 32.70 -34.10 17.91
CA LEU A 21 32.05 -35.04 16.99
C LEU A 21 30.90 -35.85 17.63
N SER A 22 30.86 -35.93 18.96
CA SER A 22 29.76 -36.58 19.71
C SER A 22 28.59 -35.64 20.04
N ARG A 23 28.74 -34.32 19.85
CA ARG A 23 27.62 -33.34 19.89
C ARG A 23 26.90 -33.16 18.54
N LEU A 24 27.48 -33.67 17.45
CA LEU A 24 26.92 -33.64 16.09
C LEU A 24 26.16 -34.94 15.70
N ARG A 25 26.03 -35.91 16.61
CA ARG A 25 25.17 -37.11 16.41
C ARG A 25 24.24 -37.30 17.60
N GLY A 26 23.05 -36.70 17.52
CA GLY A 26 21.97 -36.88 18.49
C GLY A 26 20.63 -37.17 17.81
N SER A 27 20.23 -38.45 17.83
CA SER A 27 18.88 -39.02 17.61
C SER A 27 18.23 -38.91 16.22
N LEU A 28 18.59 -39.86 15.34
CA LEU A 28 17.69 -40.37 14.30
C LEU A 28 16.52 -41.12 14.97
N LYS A 29 15.38 -40.43 15.15
CA LYS A 29 14.06 -41.09 15.23
C LYS A 29 13.36 -40.88 13.89
N HIS A 30 13.09 -41.98 13.20
CA HIS A 30 12.22 -42.02 12.04
C HIS A 30 10.92 -41.25 12.32
N ARG A 31 10.71 -40.15 11.60
CA ARG A 31 9.40 -39.52 11.46
C ARG A 31 9.14 -39.45 9.95
N ALA A 32 8.24 -40.30 9.48
CA ALA A 32 7.72 -40.26 8.13
C ALA A 32 7.29 -38.82 7.82
N GLY A 33 7.77 -38.28 6.70
CA GLY A 33 7.36 -36.97 6.22
C GLY A 33 5.90 -37.02 5.79
N GLU A 34 5.03 -36.41 6.60
CA GLU A 34 3.76 -35.90 6.10
C GLU A 34 4.04 -34.52 5.48
N ASN A 35 3.79 -34.40 4.17
CA ASN A 35 3.78 -33.15 3.43
C ASN A 35 2.89 -32.11 4.15
N GLN A 36 3.49 -31.07 4.73
CA GLN A 36 2.76 -29.94 5.34
C GLN A 36 2.45 -28.81 4.35
N GLU A 37 2.36 -29.10 3.05
CA GLU A 37 1.99 -28.12 2.02
C GLU A 37 0.45 -27.92 1.92
N ASN A 38 -0.32 -28.58 2.79
CA ASN A 38 -1.78 -28.45 2.86
C ASN A 38 -2.27 -28.37 4.33
N GLN A 39 -1.75 -27.41 5.11
CA GLN A 39 -2.42 -27.01 6.34
C GLN A 39 -3.29 -25.77 6.09
N PRO A 40 -4.57 -25.76 6.50
CA PRO A 40 -5.36 -24.53 6.49
C PRO A 40 -4.70 -23.49 7.40
N PRO A 41 -4.86 -22.18 7.10
CA PRO A 41 -4.15 -21.13 7.81
C PRO A 41 -4.38 -21.23 9.31
N LYS A 42 -3.29 -21.12 10.09
CA LYS A 42 -3.35 -21.02 11.55
C LYS A 42 -4.23 -19.82 11.89
N GLN A 43 -5.32 -20.07 12.63
CA GLN A 43 -6.21 -19.04 13.11
C GLN A 43 -5.44 -18.08 14.03
N ALA A 44 -5.09 -16.91 13.50
CA ALA A 44 -4.62 -15.79 14.29
C ALA A 44 -5.76 -15.32 15.21
N ALA A 45 -5.44 -15.09 16.48
CA ALA A 45 -6.45 -14.88 17.52
C ALA A 45 -7.18 -13.53 17.46
N ASN A 46 -6.89 -12.65 16.50
CA ASN A 46 -7.63 -11.41 16.25
C ASN A 46 -7.44 -10.99 14.78
N ARG A 47 -8.48 -11.14 13.94
CA ARG A 47 -8.49 -10.69 12.54
C ARG A 47 -8.61 -9.17 12.50
N THR A 48 -7.76 -8.47 11.74
CA THR A 48 -7.86 -7.03 11.50
C THR A 48 -8.98 -6.76 10.49
N VAL A 49 -10.23 -6.76 10.96
CA VAL A 49 -11.43 -6.57 10.13
C VAL A 49 -11.88 -5.13 10.16
N LEU A 50 -12.05 -4.52 8.98
CA LEU A 50 -12.76 -3.26 8.89
C LEU A 50 -14.27 -3.47 9.12
N GLY A 51 -14.79 -2.93 10.24
CA GLY A 51 -16.22 -2.93 10.53
C GLY A 51 -17.04 -2.11 9.53
N ALA A 52 -18.37 -2.23 9.59
CA ALA A 52 -19.27 -1.47 8.72
C ALA A 52 -19.10 0.05 8.92
N LEU A 53 -18.83 0.78 7.83
CA LEU A 53 -18.69 2.24 7.83
C LEU A 53 -20.07 2.91 8.09
N GLN A 54 -20.38 3.26 9.34
CA GLN A 54 -21.59 4.01 9.72
C GLN A 54 -21.34 5.52 9.79
N ASN A 55 -22.41 6.34 9.70
CA ASN A 55 -22.30 7.78 9.92
C ASN A 55 -22.05 8.05 11.42
N ASN A 56 -20.90 8.64 11.75
CA ASN A 56 -20.56 9.01 13.12
C ASN A 56 -21.42 10.19 13.62
N HIS A 57 -22.52 9.87 14.29
CA HIS A 57 -23.02 10.64 15.43
C HIS A 57 -23.21 9.71 16.63
N ARG A 58 -22.13 9.39 17.37
CA ARG A 58 -22.17 9.33 18.85
C ARG A 58 -20.81 9.06 19.51
N SER A 59 -20.52 9.99 20.42
CA SER A 59 -19.91 9.91 21.75
C SER A 59 -19.31 8.58 22.26
N LYS A 60 -18.06 8.70 22.72
CA LYS A 60 -17.29 7.86 23.65
C LYS A 60 -18.08 6.75 24.38
N ALA A 61 -17.62 5.51 24.24
CA ALA A 61 -17.80 4.48 25.25
C ALA A 61 -16.50 3.67 25.44
N GLN A 62 -16.06 3.62 26.68
CA GLN A 62 -14.86 2.96 27.18
C GLN A 62 -14.90 1.44 27.03
N ASN A 63 -13.70 0.88 26.82
CA ASN A 63 -13.36 -0.51 27.12
C ASN A 63 -13.79 -0.91 28.53
N GLN A 64 -14.62 -1.94 28.66
CA GLN A 64 -14.66 -2.78 29.85
C GLN A 64 -14.58 -4.26 29.46
N ARG A 65 -13.52 -4.90 29.95
CA ARG A 65 -13.35 -6.35 30.11
C ARG A 65 -14.52 -6.91 30.92
N GLY A 66 -15.09 -8.03 30.48
CA GLY A 66 -16.05 -8.82 31.25
C GLY A 66 -15.88 -10.30 30.98
N ALA A 67 -15.60 -11.06 32.04
CA ALA A 67 -15.39 -12.50 32.05
C ALA A 67 -16.68 -13.28 31.73
N LYS A 68 -16.52 -14.47 31.13
CA LYS A 68 -17.56 -15.48 30.96
C LYS A 68 -18.04 -16.00 32.33
N GLN A 69 -19.35 -16.03 32.55
CA GLN A 69 -20.00 -17.04 33.38
C GLN A 69 -21.28 -17.53 32.67
N GLU A 70 -21.42 -18.86 32.62
CA GLU A 70 -22.53 -19.62 32.06
C GLU A 70 -23.75 -19.59 32.99
N THR A 71 -24.97 -19.53 32.45
CA THR A 71 -26.10 -20.38 32.93
C THR A 71 -27.29 -20.43 31.95
N SER A 72 -27.70 -21.68 31.67
CA SER A 72 -28.99 -22.27 31.22
C SER A 72 -30.27 -21.42 30.97
N GLN A 73 -30.82 -21.57 29.75
CA GLN A 73 -32.21 -21.91 29.28
C GLN A 73 -33.48 -21.50 30.08
N PRO A 74 -34.69 -21.57 29.47
CA PRO A 74 -35.20 -21.09 28.16
C PRO A 74 -36.54 -20.30 28.35
N LEU A 75 -37.21 -19.77 27.31
CA LEU A 75 -38.70 -19.62 27.27
C LEU A 75 -39.24 -19.06 25.92
N ALA A 76 -39.94 -19.95 25.22
CA ALA A 76 -41.21 -19.86 24.48
C ALA A 76 -41.65 -18.60 23.69
N CYS A 77 -42.09 -18.91 22.46
CA CYS A 77 -42.82 -18.10 21.48
C CYS A 77 -44.08 -17.40 22.00
N LYS A 78 -44.40 -16.22 21.43
CA LYS A 78 -45.76 -15.84 21.04
C LYS A 78 -45.74 -15.01 19.75
N ASN A 79 -46.44 -15.54 18.75
CA ASN A 79 -46.93 -14.82 17.56
C ASN A 79 -48.06 -13.87 17.98
N GLU A 80 -48.13 -12.69 17.36
CA GLU A 80 -49.37 -11.96 17.10
C GLU A 80 -49.24 -11.31 15.73
N ASP A 81 -50.12 -11.73 14.82
CA ASP A 81 -50.30 -11.23 13.46
C ASP A 81 -50.95 -9.84 13.46
N PHE A 82 -50.50 -8.95 12.58
CA PHE A 82 -51.36 -7.90 12.03
C PHE A 82 -51.10 -7.73 10.52
N ASN A 83 -52.04 -8.24 9.75
CA ASN A 83 -52.20 -8.01 8.31
C ASN A 83 -52.49 -6.54 8.01
N LYS A 84 -51.71 -5.91 7.11
CA LYS A 84 -52.19 -4.82 6.25
C LYS A 84 -51.46 -4.79 4.90
N ILE A 85 -52.27 -5.14 3.90
CA ILE A 85 -52.21 -5.03 2.44
C ILE A 85 -51.18 -4.06 1.83
N ILE A 86 -50.37 -4.66 0.96
CA ILE A 86 -49.60 -4.26 -0.24
C ILE A 86 -49.91 -2.88 -0.87
N VAL A 87 -48.86 -2.10 -1.09
CA VAL A 87 -48.66 -1.32 -2.34
C VAL A 87 -47.23 -1.59 -2.83
N GLU A 88 -47.10 -2.46 -3.83
CA GLU A 88 -45.85 -2.65 -4.58
C GLU A 88 -45.52 -1.38 -5.36
N ARG A 89 -44.31 -0.86 -5.15
CA ARG A 89 -43.70 0.15 -6.03
C ARG A 89 -42.38 -0.45 -6.53
N PRO A 90 -42.16 -0.59 -7.85
CA PRO A 90 -41.00 -1.29 -8.37
C PRO A 90 -39.75 -0.48 -8.05
N SER A 91 -38.83 -1.06 -7.27
CA SER A 91 -37.52 -0.46 -7.01
C SER A 91 -36.66 -0.59 -8.27
N VAL A 92 -36.46 0.53 -8.96
CA VAL A 92 -35.43 0.66 -9.99
C VAL A 92 -34.08 0.45 -9.31
N LYS A 93 -33.38 -0.64 -9.66
CA LYS A 93 -32.02 -0.91 -9.19
C LYS A 93 -31.09 0.21 -9.68
N GLN A 94 -30.65 1.07 -8.76
CA GLN A 94 -29.57 2.01 -9.08
C GLN A 94 -28.25 1.23 -9.23
N PRO A 95 -27.43 1.54 -10.25
CA PRO A 95 -26.13 0.89 -10.42
C PRO A 95 -25.20 1.28 -9.26
N ALA A 96 -24.44 0.31 -8.76
CA ALA A 96 -23.55 0.47 -7.60
C ALA A 96 -22.36 1.42 -7.84
N PHE A 97 -22.16 1.89 -9.08
CA PHE A 97 -21.07 2.77 -9.50
C PHE A 97 -21.55 3.71 -10.61
N GLN A 98 -21.23 4.99 -10.51
CA GLN A 98 -21.51 5.99 -11.54
C GLN A 98 -20.19 6.60 -12.02
N ILE A 99 -19.92 6.52 -13.33
CA ILE A 99 -18.76 7.11 -13.99
C ILE A 99 -19.07 8.58 -14.24
N HIS A 100 -18.17 9.49 -13.86
CA HIS A 100 -18.25 10.90 -14.22
C HIS A 100 -17.29 11.19 -15.37
N VAL A 101 -17.81 11.67 -16.50
CA VAL A 101 -17.02 12.23 -17.59
C VAL A 101 -17.10 13.75 -17.46
N ASP A 102 -15.97 14.43 -17.28
CA ASP A 102 -15.94 15.89 -17.25
C ASP A 102 -16.20 16.43 -18.68
N GLU A 103 -17.25 17.22 -18.85
CA GLU A 103 -17.56 17.92 -20.11
C GLU A 103 -16.68 19.18 -20.21
N PRO A 104 -16.04 19.47 -21.36
CA PRO A 104 -15.18 20.65 -21.50
C PRO A 104 -16.03 21.93 -21.51
N GLY A 105 -15.75 22.82 -20.55
CA GLY A 105 -16.48 24.07 -20.37
C GLY A 105 -16.34 25.03 -21.55
N VAL A 106 -17.48 25.40 -22.14
CA VAL A 106 -17.61 26.57 -23.00
C VAL A 106 -18.63 27.52 -22.38
N ALA A 107 -18.25 28.80 -22.35
CA ALA A 107 -18.95 29.91 -21.72
C ALA A 107 -20.41 30.07 -22.18
N CYS A 108 -21.27 30.47 -21.25
CA CYS A 108 -22.69 30.74 -21.46
C CYS A 108 -22.93 32.24 -21.62
N ASP A 109 -23.43 32.66 -22.78
CA ASP A 109 -24.13 33.93 -22.97
C ASP A 109 -25.63 33.67 -23.19
N LYS A 110 -26.45 34.43 -22.46
CA LYS A 110 -27.91 34.29 -22.40
C LYS A 110 -28.59 34.88 -23.65
N LYS A 111 -29.60 34.19 -24.19
CA LYS A 111 -30.86 34.80 -24.65
C LYS A 111 -31.99 33.77 -24.79
N GLN A 112 -33.13 34.10 -24.18
CA GLN A 112 -34.42 33.42 -24.30
C GLN A 112 -35.09 33.75 -25.64
N VAL A 113 -35.75 32.77 -26.28
CA VAL A 113 -37.05 32.90 -26.97
C VAL A 113 -37.77 31.53 -26.95
N ALA A 114 -39.09 31.57 -26.97
CA ALA A 114 -40.06 30.55 -26.58
C ALA A 114 -40.60 29.62 -27.70
N GLU A 115 -41.26 28.55 -27.21
CA GLU A 115 -42.48 27.86 -27.69
C GLU A 115 -42.51 26.77 -28.80
N THR A 116 -43.10 25.64 -28.37
CA THR A 116 -44.01 24.69 -29.07
C THR A 116 -43.48 23.71 -30.14
N ASN A 117 -43.51 22.40 -29.84
CA ASN A 117 -44.54 21.47 -30.36
C ASN A 117 -44.39 20.03 -29.85
N LYS A 118 -45.52 19.35 -29.65
CA LYS A 118 -45.68 17.94 -29.26
C LYS A 118 -45.37 17.00 -30.43
N ALA A 119 -44.68 15.89 -30.17
CA ALA A 119 -44.99 14.57 -30.74
C ALA A 119 -44.27 13.45 -29.96
N LYS A 120 -45.01 12.42 -29.54
CA LYS A 120 -44.53 11.05 -29.28
C LYS A 120 -44.72 10.29 -30.61
N PRO A 121 -43.92 9.27 -30.98
CA PRO A 121 -44.14 7.96 -30.37
C PRO A 121 -42.92 6.98 -30.35
N THR A 122 -43.17 5.85 -29.68
CA THR A 122 -42.65 4.48 -29.85
C THR A 122 -41.18 4.09 -29.61
N VAL A 123 -41.07 2.98 -28.88
CA VAL A 123 -39.90 2.15 -28.58
C VAL A 123 -39.61 1.24 -29.77
N GLU A 124 -38.35 1.18 -30.21
CA GLU A 124 -37.80 0.03 -30.93
C GLU A 124 -36.41 -0.29 -30.36
N GLU A 125 -36.23 -1.55 -29.96
CA GLU A 125 -34.93 -2.15 -29.70
C GLU A 125 -34.17 -2.32 -31.02
N SER A 126 -32.90 -1.95 -31.05
CA SER A 126 -31.95 -2.46 -32.05
C SER A 126 -30.52 -2.47 -31.50
N PRO A 127 -29.74 -3.54 -31.78
CA PRO A 127 -28.43 -3.77 -31.18
C PRO A 127 -27.37 -2.87 -31.81
N LEU A 128 -26.46 -2.33 -30.99
CA LEU A 128 -25.34 -1.52 -31.45
C LEU A 128 -24.35 -2.39 -32.23
N VAL A 129 -24.31 -2.16 -33.55
CA VAL A 129 -23.32 -2.68 -34.49
C VAL A 129 -21.95 -2.10 -34.14
N VAL A 130 -20.97 -2.98 -33.96
CA VAL A 130 -19.56 -2.64 -33.72
C VAL A 130 -19.00 -1.99 -34.98
N SER A 131 -18.58 -0.72 -34.91
CA SER A 131 -17.83 -0.09 -36.00
C SER A 131 -16.46 -0.76 -36.15
N HIS A 132 -16.28 -1.44 -37.28
CA HIS A 132 -15.13 -2.25 -37.65
C HIS A 132 -13.87 -1.44 -38.04
N ALA A 133 -13.65 -0.28 -37.42
CA ALA A 133 -12.59 0.67 -37.83
C ALA A 133 -11.38 0.74 -36.87
N VAL A 134 -11.38 0.05 -35.72
CA VAL A 134 -10.27 0.11 -34.74
C VAL A 134 -9.42 -1.18 -34.71
N ALA A 135 -9.76 -2.18 -35.52
CA ALA A 135 -9.05 -3.48 -35.57
C ALA A 135 -7.90 -3.54 -36.60
N ARG A 136 -7.29 -2.42 -37.00
CA ARG A 136 -6.25 -2.40 -38.06
C ARG A 136 -4.97 -1.60 -37.77
N LEU A 137 -4.58 -1.43 -36.51
CA LEU A 137 -3.27 -0.86 -36.18
C LEU A 137 -2.64 -1.53 -34.96
N ARG A 138 -2.21 -2.80 -35.09
CA ARG A 138 -0.99 -3.37 -34.47
C ARG A 138 -0.54 -4.58 -35.30
N GLN A 139 0.53 -4.45 -36.07
CA GLN A 139 1.27 -5.62 -36.56
C GLN A 139 2.02 -6.25 -35.38
N PRO A 140 2.17 -7.59 -35.32
CA PRO A 140 3.01 -8.22 -34.31
C PRO A 140 4.47 -7.78 -34.50
N LEU A 141 5.19 -7.55 -33.40
CA LEU A 141 6.63 -7.27 -33.42
C LEU A 141 7.37 -8.43 -34.10
N ALA A 142 8.27 -8.10 -35.04
CA ALA A 142 9.11 -9.07 -35.72
C ALA A 142 10.09 -9.73 -34.73
N VAL A 143 10.24 -11.05 -34.84
CA VAL A 143 11.25 -11.82 -34.11
C VAL A 143 12.62 -11.40 -34.62
N ILE A 144 13.49 -10.90 -33.74
CA ILE A 144 14.89 -10.64 -34.06
C ILE A 144 15.61 -11.99 -34.02
N GLU A 145 15.91 -12.54 -35.20
CA GLU A 145 16.81 -13.69 -35.33
C GLU A 145 18.26 -13.21 -35.15
N VAL A 146 18.91 -13.67 -34.08
CA VAL A 146 20.35 -13.46 -33.89
C VAL A 146 21.09 -14.62 -34.56
N PRO A 147 22.01 -14.38 -35.51
CA PRO A 147 22.75 -15.47 -36.15
C PRO A 147 23.78 -16.06 -35.19
N VAL A 148 23.66 -17.35 -34.89
CA VAL A 148 24.67 -18.13 -34.16
C VAL A 148 25.68 -18.68 -35.19
N PRO A 149 27.00 -18.42 -35.06
CA PRO A 149 28.00 -19.13 -35.86
C PRO A 149 28.18 -20.56 -35.34
N LEU A 150 28.14 -21.52 -36.26
CA LEU A 150 28.32 -22.95 -36.01
C LEU A 150 29.72 -23.33 -35.49
N ALA A 151 29.68 -24.36 -34.62
CA ALA A 151 30.65 -25.42 -34.39
C ALA A 151 31.96 -25.09 -33.64
N MET A 152 32.06 -25.62 -32.42
CA MET A 152 33.11 -26.59 -32.08
C MET A 152 32.70 -27.50 -30.91
N ASP A 153 32.84 -28.79 -31.20
CA ASP A 153 32.91 -30.03 -30.44
C ASP A 153 32.39 -30.19 -29.00
N VAL A 154 31.74 -31.35 -28.83
CA VAL A 154 31.20 -31.94 -27.61
C VAL A 154 32.29 -32.58 -26.77
N SER A 155 32.32 -32.28 -25.47
CA SER A 155 32.80 -33.23 -24.48
C SER A 155 31.87 -33.22 -23.27
N PHE A 156 31.11 -34.30 -23.15
CA PHE A 156 30.30 -34.64 -21.99
C PHE A 156 31.19 -34.76 -20.74
N GLY A 157 30.78 -34.07 -19.68
CA GLY A 157 31.29 -34.26 -18.33
C GLY A 157 30.14 -34.02 -17.35
N ASP A 158 29.51 -35.10 -16.93
CA ASP A 158 28.53 -35.10 -15.83
C ASP A 158 29.19 -34.55 -14.57
N SER A 159 28.74 -33.38 -14.13
CA SER A 159 28.90 -32.95 -12.75
C SER A 159 27.65 -32.17 -12.36
N PRO A 160 26.83 -32.66 -11.41
CA PRO A 160 25.72 -31.88 -10.90
C PRO A 160 26.36 -30.71 -10.15
N MET A 161 26.15 -29.48 -10.64
CA MET A 161 26.62 -28.29 -9.93
C MET A 161 26.03 -28.30 -8.52
N ASP A 162 26.91 -28.57 -7.57
CA ASP A 162 26.72 -28.35 -6.15
C ASP A 162 26.34 -26.88 -5.96
N MET A 163 25.05 -26.65 -5.72
CA MET A 163 24.48 -25.35 -5.41
C MET A 163 24.71 -25.06 -3.93
N SER A 164 25.96 -25.07 -3.49
CA SER A 164 26.35 -24.42 -2.24
C SER A 164 26.34 -22.92 -2.50
N VAL A 165 25.13 -22.34 -2.47
CA VAL A 165 24.92 -20.90 -2.38
C VAL A 165 25.69 -20.43 -1.16
N ILE A 166 26.79 -19.73 -1.41
CA ILE A 166 27.39 -18.85 -0.43
C ILE A 166 26.29 -17.84 -0.13
N GLU A 167 25.66 -17.96 1.04
CA GLU A 167 24.80 -16.93 1.64
C GLU A 167 25.69 -15.70 1.95
N GLY A 168 26.10 -15.02 0.89
CA GLY A 168 26.48 -13.63 0.96
C GLY A 168 25.18 -12.85 0.93
N ASP A 169 24.90 -12.17 2.03
CA ASP A 169 23.83 -11.19 2.20
C ASP A 169 24.06 -10.03 1.19
N GLN A 170 23.85 -10.30 -0.10
CA GLN A 170 23.88 -9.28 -1.16
C GLN A 170 22.62 -8.46 -0.98
N LYS A 171 22.73 -7.42 -0.16
CA LYS A 171 21.76 -6.35 -0.10
C LYS A 171 21.53 -5.89 -1.55
N PRO A 172 20.31 -5.98 -2.10
CA PRO A 172 20.05 -5.55 -3.47
C PRO A 172 20.48 -4.09 -3.59
N VAL A 173 21.37 -3.81 -4.55
CA VAL A 173 21.80 -2.44 -4.84
C VAL A 173 20.54 -1.64 -5.14
N ALA A 174 20.27 -0.61 -4.34
CA ALA A 174 19.07 0.18 -4.55
C ALA A 174 19.22 0.92 -5.89
N VAL A 175 18.16 1.00 -6.70
CA VAL A 175 18.20 1.69 -8.00
C VAL A 175 18.68 3.15 -7.87
N ASN A 176 18.42 3.76 -6.71
CA ASN A 176 18.87 5.10 -6.35
C ASN A 176 20.37 5.20 -5.97
N GLU A 177 21.08 4.09 -5.84
CA GLU A 177 22.53 4.04 -5.55
C GLU A 177 23.39 4.07 -6.83
N VAL A 178 22.77 4.06 -8.02
CA VAL A 178 23.47 4.18 -9.31
C VAL A 178 23.48 5.65 -9.75
N PRO A 179 24.59 6.38 -9.58
CA PRO A 179 24.62 7.84 -9.76
C PRO A 179 24.46 8.29 -11.21
N GLU A 180 24.74 7.42 -12.18
CA GLU A 180 24.66 7.71 -13.62
C GLU A 180 23.23 8.06 -14.07
N TYR A 181 22.24 7.29 -13.61
CA TYR A 181 20.83 7.46 -14.00
C TYR A 181 20.00 8.21 -12.95
N ALA A 182 20.53 8.40 -11.73
CA ALA A 182 19.85 9.11 -10.64
C ALA A 182 19.19 10.45 -11.05
N PRO A 183 19.87 11.38 -11.77
CA PRO A 183 19.25 12.65 -12.16
C PRO A 183 18.12 12.49 -13.19
N GLU A 184 18.26 11.56 -14.14
CA GLU A 184 17.24 11.28 -15.16
C GLU A 184 16.01 10.62 -14.52
N ILE A 185 16.22 9.69 -13.59
CA ILE A 185 15.15 9.03 -12.83
C ILE A 185 14.41 10.07 -11.99
N HIS A 186 15.10 10.92 -11.22
CA HIS A 186 14.45 11.96 -10.43
C HIS A 186 13.61 12.90 -11.32
N THR A 187 14.16 13.35 -12.45
CA THR A 187 13.45 14.20 -13.41
C THR A 187 12.18 13.51 -13.95
N TYR A 188 12.30 12.23 -14.33
CA TYR A 188 11.17 11.43 -14.80
C TYR A 188 10.09 11.26 -13.72
N LEU A 189 10.47 10.98 -12.47
CA LEU A 189 9.53 10.87 -11.35
C LEU A 189 8.80 12.19 -11.08
N ARG A 190 9.51 13.33 -11.16
CA ARG A 190 8.91 14.68 -11.03
C ARG A 190 7.92 14.98 -12.16
N GLU A 191 8.18 14.54 -13.38
CA GLU A 191 7.19 14.66 -14.46
C GLU A 191 5.98 13.75 -14.21
N ARG A 192 6.23 12.49 -13.81
CA ARG A 192 5.20 11.47 -13.61
C ARG A 192 4.26 11.78 -12.44
N GLU A 193 4.75 12.34 -11.34
CA GLU A 193 3.92 12.63 -10.16
C GLU A 193 2.80 13.63 -10.46
N THR A 194 2.98 14.51 -11.46
CA THR A 194 1.94 15.43 -11.92
C THR A 194 0.86 14.72 -12.74
N LYS A 195 1.24 13.70 -13.53
CA LYS A 195 0.32 12.92 -14.38
C LYS A 195 -0.51 11.92 -13.57
N THR A 196 0.08 11.33 -12.54
CA THR A 196 -0.58 10.34 -11.67
C THR A 196 -1.19 10.97 -10.42
N ARG A 197 -1.46 12.27 -10.44
CA ARG A 197 -2.01 13.01 -9.31
C ARG A 197 -3.53 12.83 -9.19
N PRO A 198 -4.05 12.44 -8.01
CA PRO A 198 -5.49 12.47 -7.76
C PRO A 198 -6.08 13.89 -7.79
N LYS A 199 -7.39 14.01 -8.05
CA LYS A 199 -8.08 15.31 -8.01
C LYS A 199 -8.29 15.73 -6.55
N ALA A 200 -7.57 16.74 -6.05
CA ALA A 200 -7.59 17.13 -4.63
C ALA A 200 -9.00 17.35 -4.01
N GLY A 201 -9.98 17.77 -4.82
CA GLY A 201 -11.36 17.99 -4.37
C GLY A 201 -12.32 16.82 -4.60
N TYR A 202 -11.84 15.62 -4.96
CA TYR A 202 -12.72 14.53 -5.41
C TYR A 202 -13.76 14.12 -4.35
N MET A 203 -13.42 14.22 -3.05
CA MET A 203 -14.35 13.83 -1.99
C MET A 203 -15.63 14.68 -1.98
N LYS A 204 -15.56 15.93 -2.46
CA LYS A 204 -16.75 16.80 -2.59
C LYS A 204 -17.74 16.29 -3.65
N LYS A 205 -17.26 15.49 -4.62
CA LYS A 205 -18.09 14.86 -5.66
C LYS A 205 -18.65 13.50 -5.22
N GLN A 206 -18.20 12.96 -4.09
CA GLN A 206 -18.64 11.66 -3.59
C GLN A 206 -19.94 11.83 -2.77
N PRO A 207 -21.05 11.16 -3.14
CA PRO A 207 -22.33 11.36 -2.48
C PRO A 207 -22.49 10.59 -1.16
N ASP A 208 -21.71 9.53 -0.95
CA ASP A 208 -21.92 8.56 0.15
C ASP A 208 -20.65 8.23 0.97
N ILE A 209 -19.48 8.76 0.59
CA ILE A 209 -18.22 8.57 1.32
C ILE A 209 -17.63 9.91 1.75
N THR A 210 -16.85 9.87 2.84
CA THR A 210 -16.23 11.07 3.44
C THR A 210 -14.74 10.87 3.66
N ASN A 211 -14.00 11.96 3.90
CA ASN A 211 -12.57 11.90 4.26
C ASN A 211 -12.33 11.01 5.49
N SER A 212 -13.25 11.02 6.47
CA SER A 212 -13.15 10.17 7.66
C SER A 212 -13.27 8.68 7.30
N MET A 213 -14.18 8.30 6.37
CA MET A 213 -14.27 6.92 5.91
C MET A 213 -13.03 6.48 5.14
N ARG A 214 -12.42 7.39 4.36
CA ARG A 214 -11.13 7.14 3.70
C ARG A 214 -10.02 6.94 4.73
N ALA A 215 -9.93 7.79 5.76
CA ALA A 215 -8.93 7.64 6.82
C ALA A 215 -9.06 6.28 7.52
N ILE A 216 -10.29 5.84 7.83
CA ILE A 216 -10.57 4.50 8.38
C ILE A 216 -10.09 3.40 7.43
N LEU A 217 -10.34 3.52 6.12
CA LEU A 217 -9.84 2.55 5.13
C LEU A 217 -8.31 2.50 5.10
N VAL A 218 -7.65 3.66 5.08
CA VAL A 218 -6.18 3.75 5.01
C VAL A 218 -5.53 3.16 6.27
N ASP A 219 -6.06 3.48 7.45
CA ASP A 219 -5.59 2.92 8.72
C ASP A 219 -5.68 1.39 8.75
N TRP A 220 -6.79 0.84 8.25
CA TRP A 220 -6.93 -0.60 8.08
C TRP A 220 -5.93 -1.17 7.06
N LEU A 221 -5.68 -0.49 5.94
CA LEU A 221 -4.69 -0.93 4.95
C LEU A 221 -3.26 -0.94 5.51
N VAL A 222 -2.93 -0.08 6.48
CA VAL A 222 -1.66 -0.13 7.22
C VAL A 222 -1.57 -1.43 8.01
N GLU A 223 -2.65 -1.83 8.71
CA GLU A 223 -2.69 -3.11 9.43
C GLU A 223 -2.57 -4.31 8.49
N VAL A 224 -3.24 -4.28 7.33
CA VAL A 224 -3.11 -5.32 6.29
C VAL A 224 -1.67 -5.41 5.79
N GLY A 225 -1.01 -4.27 5.59
CA GLY A 225 0.40 -4.20 5.21
C GLY A 225 1.33 -4.86 6.23
N GLU A 226 1.10 -4.62 7.52
CA GLU A 226 1.90 -5.24 8.59
C GLU A 226 1.61 -6.74 8.75
N GLU A 227 0.33 -7.17 8.65
CA GLU A 227 -0.07 -8.58 8.74
C GLU A 227 0.62 -9.44 7.66
N TYR A 228 0.65 -8.94 6.42
CA TYR A 228 1.29 -9.61 5.30
C TYR A 228 2.74 -9.21 5.06
N LYS A 229 3.32 -8.36 5.91
CA LYS A 229 4.71 -7.85 5.83
C LYS A 229 5.05 -7.25 4.46
N LEU A 230 4.11 -6.51 3.90
CA LEU A 230 4.25 -5.84 2.61
C LEU A 230 5.26 -4.69 2.71
N GLN A 231 5.86 -4.32 1.57
CA GLN A 231 6.68 -3.13 1.46
C GLN A 231 5.87 -1.87 1.74
N ASN A 232 6.51 -0.84 2.31
CA ASN A 232 5.88 0.46 2.45
C ASN A 232 5.43 0.98 1.07
N GLU A 233 6.25 0.79 0.03
CA GLU A 233 5.93 1.20 -1.34
C GLU A 233 4.58 0.65 -1.83
N THR A 234 4.28 -0.61 -1.53
CA THR A 234 2.99 -1.26 -1.82
C THR A 234 1.81 -0.50 -1.21
N LEU A 235 1.92 -0.03 0.04
CA LEU A 235 0.90 0.79 0.68
C LEU A 235 0.73 2.15 -0.03
N TYR A 236 1.83 2.84 -0.34
CA TYR A 236 1.77 4.14 -1.03
C TYR A 236 1.11 4.02 -2.42
N LEU A 237 1.46 2.98 -3.18
CA LEU A 237 0.85 2.69 -4.48
C LEU A 237 -0.65 2.37 -4.35
N ALA A 238 -1.02 1.52 -3.39
CA ALA A 238 -2.42 1.19 -3.14
C ALA A 238 -3.26 2.44 -2.87
N ILE A 239 -2.75 3.37 -2.06
CA ILE A 239 -3.44 4.62 -1.74
C ILE A 239 -3.52 5.55 -2.96
N ASN A 240 -2.45 5.63 -3.77
CA ASN A 240 -2.49 6.35 -5.05
C ASN A 240 -3.60 5.79 -5.97
N TYR A 241 -3.72 4.47 -6.07
CA TYR A 241 -4.75 3.82 -6.89
C TYR A 241 -6.15 4.11 -6.37
N ILE A 242 -6.37 4.05 -5.06
CA ILE A 242 -7.65 4.39 -4.41
C ILE A 242 -8.03 5.83 -4.74
N ASP A 243 -7.14 6.79 -4.52
CA ASP A 243 -7.45 8.20 -4.71
C ASP A 243 -7.71 8.56 -6.18
N ARG A 244 -6.95 7.99 -7.12
CA ARG A 244 -7.21 8.16 -8.56
C ARG A 244 -8.49 7.48 -9.02
N PHE A 245 -8.82 6.32 -8.46
CA PHE A 245 -10.08 5.64 -8.73
C PHE A 245 -11.28 6.46 -8.24
N LEU A 246 -11.24 6.93 -6.99
CA LEU A 246 -12.27 7.78 -6.39
C LEU A 246 -12.35 9.18 -7.02
N SER A 247 -11.30 9.61 -7.73
CA SER A 247 -11.32 10.83 -8.54
C SER A 247 -12.22 10.75 -9.78
N SER A 248 -12.53 9.53 -10.24
CA SER A 248 -13.26 9.27 -11.49
C SER A 248 -14.57 8.49 -11.27
N MET A 249 -14.66 7.71 -10.18
CA MET A 249 -15.77 6.82 -9.89
C MET A 249 -16.46 7.22 -8.59
N SER A 250 -17.79 7.36 -8.64
CA SER A 250 -18.59 7.45 -7.41
C SER A 250 -18.73 6.07 -6.77
N VAL A 251 -18.45 5.97 -5.48
CA VAL A 251 -18.47 4.70 -4.72
C VAL A 251 -19.37 4.84 -3.50
N LEU A 252 -20.19 3.82 -3.27
CA LEU A 252 -21.00 3.71 -2.04
C LEU A 252 -20.14 3.20 -0.89
N ARG A 253 -20.42 3.63 0.34
CA ARG A 253 -19.65 3.26 1.54
C ARG A 253 -19.45 1.75 1.70
N GLY A 254 -20.46 0.95 1.38
CA GLY A 254 -20.41 -0.52 1.49
C GLY A 254 -19.52 -1.20 0.44
N LYS A 255 -18.98 -0.45 -0.53
CA LYS A 255 -18.03 -0.91 -1.54
C LYS A 255 -16.65 -0.28 -1.38
N LEU A 256 -16.47 0.64 -0.43
CA LEU A 256 -15.20 1.33 -0.23
C LEU A 256 -14.08 0.37 0.18
N GLN A 257 -14.36 -0.55 1.12
CA GLN A 257 -13.38 -1.59 1.49
C GLN A 257 -13.01 -2.49 0.30
N LEU A 258 -13.99 -2.90 -0.52
CA LEU A 258 -13.72 -3.68 -1.74
C LEU A 258 -12.77 -2.97 -2.72
N VAL A 259 -12.92 -1.65 -2.88
CA VAL A 259 -12.00 -0.84 -3.69
C VAL A 259 -10.59 -0.85 -3.07
N GLY A 260 -10.48 -0.65 -1.76
CA GLY A 260 -9.20 -0.70 -1.05
C GLY A 260 -8.51 -2.07 -1.14
N THR A 261 -9.25 -3.16 -0.96
CA THR A 261 -8.75 -4.53 -1.10
C THR A 261 -8.23 -4.80 -2.51
N ALA A 262 -8.97 -4.39 -3.54
CA ALA A 262 -8.53 -4.56 -4.93
C ALA A 262 -7.30 -3.70 -5.27
N ALA A 263 -7.23 -2.48 -4.74
CA ALA A 263 -6.07 -1.61 -4.92
C ALA A 263 -4.82 -2.16 -4.23
N MET A 264 -4.94 -2.69 -3.01
CA MET A 264 -3.83 -3.33 -2.31
C MET A 264 -3.37 -4.60 -3.04
N LEU A 265 -4.30 -5.43 -3.54
CA LEU A 265 -3.96 -6.58 -4.37
C LEU A 265 -3.16 -6.18 -5.63
N LEU A 266 -3.58 -5.12 -6.31
CA LEU A 266 -2.88 -4.61 -7.50
C LEU A 266 -1.49 -4.07 -7.15
N ALA A 267 -1.37 -3.32 -6.05
CA ALA A 267 -0.08 -2.81 -5.60
C ALA A 267 0.86 -3.96 -5.23
N SER A 268 0.37 -4.98 -4.51
CA SER A 268 1.18 -6.15 -4.17
C SER A 268 1.65 -6.88 -5.42
N LYS A 269 0.79 -7.09 -6.41
CA LYS A 269 1.17 -7.72 -7.68
C LYS A 269 2.20 -6.92 -8.47
N PHE A 270 2.25 -5.59 -8.28
CA PHE A 270 3.16 -4.71 -8.98
C PHE A 270 4.53 -4.66 -8.30
N GLU A 271 4.55 -4.60 -6.97
CA GLU A 271 5.75 -4.26 -6.19
C GLU A 271 6.39 -5.46 -5.46
N GLU A 272 5.60 -6.45 -5.03
CA GLU A 272 6.10 -7.55 -4.20
C GLU A 272 6.74 -8.65 -5.04
N ILE A 273 7.83 -9.23 -4.51
CA ILE A 273 8.43 -10.44 -5.08
C ILE A 273 7.46 -11.62 -4.95
N TYR A 274 6.79 -11.72 -3.78
CA TYR A 274 5.82 -12.77 -3.46
C TYR A 274 4.51 -12.14 -2.98
N PRO A 275 3.65 -11.67 -3.91
CA PRO A 275 2.38 -11.06 -3.52
C PRO A 275 1.44 -12.07 -2.86
N PRO A 276 0.64 -11.66 -1.84
CA PRO A 276 -0.38 -12.53 -1.26
C PRO A 276 -1.41 -12.98 -2.30
N GLU A 277 -1.91 -14.21 -2.13
CA GLU A 277 -2.94 -14.73 -3.01
C GLU A 277 -4.27 -13.98 -2.87
N VAL A 278 -5.13 -14.07 -3.88
CA VAL A 278 -6.47 -13.47 -3.82
C VAL A 278 -7.31 -14.06 -2.67
N SER A 279 -7.04 -15.31 -2.27
CA SER A 279 -7.66 -15.98 -1.11
C SER A 279 -7.37 -15.22 0.18
N GLU A 280 -6.14 -14.75 0.35
CA GLU A 280 -5.70 -13.98 1.52
C GLU A 280 -6.42 -12.63 1.59
N PHE A 281 -6.57 -11.94 0.45
CA PHE A 281 -7.34 -10.70 0.41
C PHE A 281 -8.84 -10.89 0.68
N VAL A 282 -9.43 -12.04 0.36
CA VAL A 282 -10.79 -12.39 0.79
C VAL A 282 -10.78 -12.66 2.31
N TYR A 283 -9.79 -13.42 2.77
CA TYR A 283 -9.60 -13.76 4.17
C TYR A 283 -9.27 -12.55 5.06
N ILE A 284 -8.71 -11.44 4.60
CA ILE A 284 -8.51 -10.29 5.49
C ILE A 284 -9.78 -9.42 5.62
N THR A 285 -10.77 -9.62 4.74
CA THR A 285 -12.01 -8.80 4.68
C THR A 285 -13.21 -9.36 5.44
N ASP A 286 -13.03 -10.27 6.38
CA ASP A 286 -14.15 -11.01 7.02
C ASP A 286 -15.07 -11.80 6.10
N ASP A 287 -14.55 -12.23 4.96
CA ASP A 287 -15.34 -12.87 3.89
C ASP A 287 -16.53 -12.00 3.45
N THR A 288 -16.47 -10.69 3.75
CA THR A 288 -17.46 -9.68 3.37
C THR A 288 -17.62 -9.65 1.84
N TYR A 289 -16.53 -9.98 1.13
CA TYR A 289 -16.50 -10.05 -0.32
C TYR A 289 -16.02 -11.41 -0.81
N THR A 290 -16.69 -11.92 -1.83
CA THR A 290 -16.28 -13.14 -2.53
C THR A 290 -15.06 -12.89 -3.42
N LYS A 291 -14.25 -13.92 -3.68
CA LYS A 291 -13.13 -13.91 -4.65
C LYS A 291 -13.55 -13.31 -6.00
N LYS A 292 -14.75 -13.62 -6.48
CA LYS A 292 -15.31 -13.09 -7.74
C LYS A 292 -15.54 -11.58 -7.68
N GLN A 293 -15.96 -11.04 -6.54
CA GLN A 293 -16.13 -9.59 -6.37
C GLN A 293 -14.78 -8.88 -6.34
N VAL A 294 -13.78 -9.43 -5.65
CA VAL A 294 -12.41 -8.89 -5.61
C VAL A 294 -11.81 -8.83 -7.02
N LEU A 295 -11.85 -9.94 -7.77
CA LEU A 295 -11.33 -9.98 -9.16
C LEU A 295 -12.06 -9.04 -10.12
N LYS A 296 -13.38 -8.89 -9.96
CA LYS A 296 -14.15 -7.92 -10.76
C LYS A 296 -13.77 -6.48 -10.43
N MET A 297 -13.54 -6.18 -9.15
CA MET A 297 -13.10 -4.85 -8.73
C MET A 297 -11.68 -4.57 -9.21
N GLU A 298 -10.76 -5.53 -9.09
CA GLU A 298 -9.40 -5.44 -9.66
C GLU A 298 -9.43 -5.06 -11.14
N HIS A 299 -10.21 -5.80 -11.94
CA HIS A 299 -10.37 -5.50 -13.36
C HIS A 299 -10.94 -4.09 -13.61
N LEU A 300 -11.90 -3.65 -12.79
CA LEU A 300 -12.48 -2.32 -12.90
C LEU A 300 -11.47 -1.22 -12.55
N VAL A 301 -10.67 -1.41 -11.49
CA VAL A 301 -9.61 -0.47 -11.09
C VAL A 301 -8.58 -0.33 -12.22
N LEU A 302 -8.08 -1.44 -12.77
CA LEU A 302 -7.17 -1.44 -13.92
C LEU A 302 -7.74 -0.68 -15.11
N LYS A 303 -9.01 -0.89 -15.43
CA LYS A 303 -9.69 -0.22 -16.53
C LYS A 303 -9.80 1.28 -16.30
N VAL A 304 -10.18 1.71 -15.10
CA VAL A 304 -10.31 3.15 -14.75
C VAL A 304 -8.96 3.84 -14.75
N LEU A 305 -7.92 3.17 -14.24
CA LEU A 305 -6.55 3.70 -14.24
C LEU A 305 -5.84 3.53 -15.58
N SER A 306 -6.49 2.93 -16.59
CA SER A 306 -5.90 2.65 -17.90
C SER A 306 -4.56 1.89 -17.81
N PHE A 307 -4.44 0.98 -16.84
CA PHE A 307 -3.20 0.24 -16.52
C PHE A 307 -1.98 1.11 -16.16
N ASP A 308 -2.17 2.40 -15.88
CA ASP A 308 -1.09 3.30 -15.49
C ASP A 308 -0.81 3.18 -13.98
N LEU A 309 -0.08 2.12 -13.60
CA LEU A 309 0.19 1.73 -12.21
C LEU A 309 1.51 2.27 -11.65
N ALA A 310 2.50 2.58 -12.49
CA ALA A 310 3.82 3.06 -12.07
C ALA A 310 3.78 4.54 -11.60
N ALA A 311 3.06 4.82 -10.52
CA ALA A 311 2.90 6.15 -9.94
C ALA A 311 4.05 6.47 -8.96
N PRO A 312 4.68 7.65 -9.06
CA PRO A 312 5.66 8.06 -8.08
C PRO A 312 5.05 8.25 -6.69
N THR A 313 5.79 7.85 -5.67
CA THR A 313 5.34 7.88 -4.27
C THR A 313 6.23 8.77 -3.42
N ILE A 314 5.70 9.17 -2.25
CA ILE A 314 6.47 9.90 -1.23
C ILE A 314 7.68 9.06 -0.80
N ASN A 315 7.53 7.74 -0.69
CA ASN A 315 8.59 6.82 -0.31
C ASN A 315 9.72 6.77 -1.34
N GLN A 316 9.43 6.78 -2.64
CA GLN A 316 10.46 6.88 -3.68
C GLN A 316 11.28 8.17 -3.57
N PHE A 317 10.64 9.32 -3.37
CA PHE A 317 11.37 10.58 -3.19
C PHE A 317 12.17 10.60 -1.88
N LEU A 318 11.62 10.11 -0.76
CA LEU A 318 12.34 10.00 0.51
C LEU A 318 13.61 9.15 0.37
N THR A 319 13.53 7.99 -0.29
CA THR A 319 14.69 7.13 -0.49
C THR A 319 15.76 7.81 -1.35
N GLN A 320 15.39 8.57 -2.37
CA GLN A 320 16.34 9.42 -3.12
C GLN A 320 16.99 10.46 -2.21
N TYR A 321 16.22 11.12 -1.35
CA TYR A 321 16.74 12.17 -0.46
C TYR A 321 17.74 11.60 0.57
N PHE A 322 17.50 10.39 1.08
CA PHE A 322 18.43 9.70 1.98
C PHE A 322 19.72 9.26 1.27
N CYS A 323 19.63 8.85 0.00
CA CYS A 323 20.80 8.51 -0.82
C CYS A 323 21.67 9.75 -1.10
N HIS A 324 21.05 10.89 -1.43
CA HIS A 324 21.76 12.13 -1.76
C HIS A 324 22.32 12.85 -0.53
N HIS A 325 21.67 12.74 0.63
CA HIS A 325 22.16 13.30 1.88
C HIS A 325 22.08 12.26 3.00
N SER A 326 23.23 11.66 3.32
CA SER A 326 23.36 10.69 4.40
C SER A 326 22.92 11.28 5.74
N THR A 327 21.95 10.64 6.40
CA THR A 327 21.43 11.02 7.71
C THR A 327 21.40 9.82 8.65
N GLY A 328 21.17 10.07 9.94
CA GLY A 328 21.00 8.98 10.91
C GLY A 328 19.75 8.14 10.61
N LYS A 329 19.80 6.82 10.87
CA LYS A 329 18.69 5.89 10.63
C LYS A 329 17.38 6.25 11.35
N GLN A 330 17.47 6.96 12.47
CA GLN A 330 16.31 7.53 13.15
C GLN A 330 15.64 8.65 12.35
N VAL A 331 16.41 9.48 11.64
CA VAL A 331 15.87 10.53 10.74
C VAL A 331 15.14 9.88 9.57
N GLU A 332 15.73 8.88 8.94
CA GLU A 332 15.08 8.11 7.87
C GLU A 332 13.74 7.51 8.35
N SER A 333 13.76 6.86 9.51
CA SER A 333 12.56 6.22 10.10
C SER A 333 11.48 7.25 10.44
N LEU A 334 11.87 8.40 11.01
CA LEU A 334 10.93 9.46 11.38
C LEU A 334 10.34 10.14 10.14
N ALA A 335 11.13 10.36 9.09
CA ALA A 335 10.64 10.89 7.82
C ALA A 335 9.66 9.94 7.14
N MET A 336 9.93 8.62 7.14
CA MET A 336 8.97 7.62 6.65
C MET A 336 7.66 7.63 7.46
N TYR A 337 7.75 7.73 8.80
CA TYR A 337 6.58 7.84 9.68
C TYR A 337 5.71 9.06 9.33
N LEU A 338 6.33 10.23 9.16
CA LEU A 338 5.63 11.47 8.79
C LEU A 338 5.02 11.36 7.39
N GLY A 339 5.74 10.78 6.43
CA GLY A 339 5.22 10.48 5.10
C GLY A 339 3.98 9.60 5.16
N GLU A 340 3.98 8.55 6.00
CA GLU A 340 2.87 7.61 6.10
C GLU A 340 1.66 8.21 6.85
N LEU A 341 1.90 9.07 7.86
CA LEU A 341 0.83 9.86 8.48
C LEU A 341 0.09 10.73 7.46
N SER A 342 0.82 11.34 6.52
CA SER A 342 0.21 12.18 5.47
C SER A 342 -0.75 11.42 4.55
N LEU A 343 -0.67 10.09 4.50
CA LEU A 343 -1.56 9.27 3.68
C LEU A 343 -2.95 9.10 4.31
N VAL A 344 -3.03 9.16 5.64
CA VAL A 344 -4.29 8.97 6.39
C VAL A 344 -5.24 10.13 6.10
N ASP A 345 -4.74 11.35 6.18
CA ASP A 345 -5.50 12.58 5.93
C ASP A 345 -5.40 13.02 4.47
N SER A 346 -6.52 12.99 3.77
CA SER A 346 -6.58 13.46 2.37
C SER A 346 -6.54 14.99 2.25
N ASP A 347 -7.11 15.71 3.20
CA ASP A 347 -7.08 17.17 3.29
C ASP A 347 -6.26 17.54 4.54
N PRO A 348 -5.10 18.22 4.41
CA PRO A 348 -4.63 18.98 3.25
C PRO A 348 -3.77 18.23 2.22
N PHE A 349 -3.34 16.99 2.46
CA PHE A 349 -2.17 16.44 1.76
C PHE A 349 -2.35 16.13 0.27
N LEU A 350 -3.57 15.93 -0.24
CA LEU A 350 -3.81 15.80 -1.69
C LEU A 350 -3.52 17.09 -2.49
N LYS A 351 -3.37 18.24 -1.80
CA LYS A 351 -2.97 19.51 -2.42
C LYS A 351 -1.46 19.59 -2.71
N TYR A 352 -0.65 18.72 -2.10
CA TYR A 352 0.79 18.66 -2.31
C TYR A 352 1.17 17.53 -3.27
N LEU A 353 2.30 17.68 -3.95
CA LEU A 353 2.91 16.61 -4.73
C LEU A 353 3.66 15.63 -3.82
N PRO A 354 3.79 14.35 -4.19
CA PRO A 354 4.60 13.37 -3.47
C PRO A 354 6.03 13.87 -3.13
N SER A 355 6.70 14.53 -4.07
CA SER A 355 8.05 15.11 -3.85
C SER A 355 8.05 16.20 -2.78
N GLN A 356 7.04 17.07 -2.77
CA GLN A 356 6.90 18.14 -1.78
C GLN A 356 6.62 17.57 -0.39
N THR A 357 5.73 16.59 -0.28
CA THR A 357 5.41 15.93 0.99
C THR A 357 6.61 15.15 1.53
N ALA A 358 7.37 14.48 0.66
CA ALA A 358 8.62 13.82 1.02
C ALA A 358 9.67 14.81 1.55
N ALA A 359 9.84 15.95 0.87
CA ALA A 359 10.79 16.97 1.29
C ALA A 359 10.38 17.59 2.63
N ALA A 360 9.09 17.88 2.82
CA ALA A 360 8.55 18.37 4.09
C ALA A 360 8.74 17.36 5.24
N ALA A 361 8.49 16.07 4.99
CA ALA A 361 8.71 15.00 5.96
C ALA A 361 10.20 14.88 6.35
N TYR A 362 11.10 14.98 5.37
CA TYR A 362 12.53 15.00 5.59
C TYR A 362 12.95 16.21 6.45
N VAL A 363 12.53 17.42 6.09
CA VAL A 363 12.85 18.66 6.82
C VAL A 363 12.39 18.56 8.27
N LEU A 364 11.15 18.13 8.49
CA LEU A 364 10.58 18.00 9.83
C LEU A 364 11.30 16.94 10.67
N ALA A 365 11.63 15.79 10.08
CA ALA A 365 12.37 14.74 10.76
C ALA A 365 13.80 15.17 11.11
N ASN A 366 14.49 15.81 10.16
CA ASN A 366 15.85 16.31 10.37
C ASN A 366 15.87 17.39 11.46
N ASN A 367 14.93 18.34 11.42
CA ASN A 367 14.81 19.39 12.43
C ASN A 367 14.52 18.82 13.83
N THR A 368 13.63 17.82 13.92
CA THR A 368 13.25 17.21 15.21
C THR A 368 14.42 16.50 15.89
N LEU A 369 15.30 15.86 15.12
CA LEU A 369 16.37 15.01 15.67
C LEU A 369 17.75 15.67 15.71
N THR A 370 18.09 16.49 14.71
CA THR A 370 19.42 17.09 14.57
C THR A 370 19.39 18.61 14.71
N GLY A 371 18.21 19.23 14.66
CA GLY A 371 18.06 20.69 14.52
C GLY A 371 18.44 21.21 13.12
N GLY A 372 18.73 20.32 12.17
CA GLY A 372 19.07 20.69 10.79
C GLY A 372 17.87 21.21 9.99
N SER A 373 18.17 21.94 8.92
CA SER A 373 17.20 22.44 7.95
C SER A 373 17.29 21.67 6.62
N TRP A 374 16.65 22.17 5.56
CA TRP A 374 16.72 21.62 4.21
C TRP A 374 18.15 21.79 3.63
N PRO A 375 18.88 20.70 3.36
CA PRO A 375 20.30 20.77 3.03
C PRO A 375 20.54 21.21 1.57
N LYS A 376 21.63 21.96 1.34
CA LYS A 376 21.99 22.51 0.01
C LYS A 376 22.04 21.47 -1.13
N PRO A 377 22.60 20.26 -0.94
CA PRO A 377 22.58 19.25 -2.01
C PRO A 377 21.17 18.84 -2.46
N LEU A 378 20.19 18.87 -1.55
CA LEU A 378 18.80 18.57 -1.90
C LEU A 378 18.12 19.78 -2.56
N VAL A 379 18.50 21.01 -2.23
CA VAL A 379 18.07 22.21 -2.98
C VAL A 379 18.52 22.10 -4.44
N GLU A 380 19.80 21.78 -4.68
CA GLU A 380 20.37 21.66 -6.02
C GLU A 380 19.73 20.54 -6.86
N MET A 381 19.29 19.46 -6.21
CA MET A 381 18.63 18.34 -6.91
C MET A 381 17.14 18.59 -7.20
N THR A 382 16.43 19.24 -6.27
CA THR A 382 14.96 19.32 -6.31
C THR A 382 14.42 20.65 -6.80
N ASP A 383 15.25 21.68 -6.83
CA ASP A 383 14.89 23.09 -7.03
C ASP A 383 13.88 23.64 -6.00
N TYR A 384 13.68 22.93 -4.87
CA TYR A 384 12.83 23.42 -3.79
C TYR A 384 13.64 24.25 -2.79
N SER A 385 13.18 25.48 -2.55
CA SER A 385 13.63 26.28 -1.42
C SER A 385 12.90 25.87 -0.14
N LEU A 386 13.45 26.22 1.02
CA LEU A 386 12.76 26.00 2.29
C LEU A 386 11.41 26.73 2.32
N GLU A 387 11.33 27.94 1.75
CA GLU A 387 10.11 28.75 1.68
C GLU A 387 9.00 28.05 0.89
N ASP A 388 9.33 27.37 -0.21
CA ASP A 388 8.37 26.61 -1.01
C ASP A 388 7.77 25.43 -0.23
N LEU A 389 8.55 24.84 0.67
CA LEU A 389 8.16 23.68 1.46
C LEU A 389 7.40 24.04 2.74
N MET A 390 7.56 25.27 3.24
CA MET A 390 6.96 25.72 4.51
C MET A 390 5.46 25.42 4.66
N PRO A 391 4.59 25.64 3.66
CA PRO A 391 3.17 25.32 3.81
C PRO A 391 2.92 23.84 4.10
N CYS A 392 3.66 22.95 3.42
CA CYS A 392 3.56 21.51 3.62
C CYS A 392 4.16 21.08 4.96
N VAL A 393 5.29 21.68 5.35
CA VAL A 393 5.94 21.44 6.64
C VAL A 393 5.02 21.83 7.80
N GLU A 394 4.34 22.98 7.72
CA GLU A 394 3.40 23.42 8.76
C GLU A 394 2.18 22.51 8.88
N ASP A 395 1.60 22.09 7.75
CA ASP A 395 0.50 21.13 7.74
C ASP A 395 0.91 19.79 8.35
N LEU A 396 2.10 19.28 7.98
CA LEU A 396 2.65 18.04 8.49
C LEU A 396 3.03 18.13 9.96
N HIS A 397 3.51 19.28 10.41
CA HIS A 397 3.83 19.56 11.81
C HIS A 397 2.57 19.58 12.67
N ARG A 398 1.49 20.22 12.20
CA ARG A 398 0.17 20.16 12.85
C ARG A 398 -0.33 18.73 12.97
N LEU A 399 -0.20 17.93 11.91
CA LEU A 399 -0.55 16.52 11.93
C LEU A 399 0.29 15.75 12.96
N TYR A 400 1.61 16.00 13.00
CA TYR A 400 2.52 15.32 13.93
C TYR A 400 2.20 15.64 15.41
N ILE A 401 1.89 16.90 15.74
CA ILE A 401 1.44 17.29 17.08
C ILE A 401 0.13 16.58 17.45
N GLY A 402 -0.83 16.57 16.52
CA GLY A 402 -2.14 15.95 16.71
C GLY A 402 -2.15 14.42 16.70
N ALA A 403 -1.05 13.77 16.26
CA ALA A 403 -1.01 12.34 15.97
C ALA A 403 -1.42 11.45 17.15
N THR A 404 -1.10 11.86 18.40
CA THR A 404 -1.48 11.10 19.61
C THR A 404 -2.99 11.09 19.89
N GLN A 405 -3.71 12.11 19.41
CA GLN A 405 -5.15 12.28 19.62
C GLN A 405 -5.96 11.93 18.36
N HIS A 406 -5.28 11.59 17.28
CA HIS A 406 -5.90 11.24 16.01
C HIS A 406 -6.75 9.97 16.15
N ALA A 407 -7.86 9.86 15.42
CA ALA A 407 -8.77 8.72 15.55
C ALA A 407 -8.15 7.41 15.05
N GLN A 408 -7.37 7.50 13.97
CA GLN A 408 -6.60 6.42 13.35
C GLN A 408 -5.21 6.36 13.99
N GLN A 409 -4.78 5.16 14.42
CA GLN A 409 -3.56 4.96 15.22
C GLN A 409 -2.62 3.89 14.66
N SER A 410 -3.01 3.14 13.62
CA SER A 410 -2.25 1.98 13.13
C SER A 410 -0.86 2.38 12.62
N VAL A 411 -0.73 3.54 11.97
CA VAL A 411 0.59 4.10 11.59
C VAL A 411 1.46 4.34 12.83
N ARG A 412 0.89 4.87 13.92
CA ARG A 412 1.67 5.12 15.14
C ARG A 412 2.16 3.82 15.76
N GLU A 413 1.30 2.83 15.86
CA GLU A 413 1.63 1.52 16.43
C GLU A 413 2.70 0.81 15.59
N LYS A 414 2.60 0.84 14.26
CA LYS A 414 3.63 0.32 13.33
C LYS A 414 5.01 0.90 13.65
N TYR A 415 5.12 2.23 13.76
CA TYR A 415 6.40 2.91 14.00
C TYR A 415 6.85 2.94 15.47
N LYS A 416 6.10 2.31 16.40
CA LYS A 416 6.62 1.96 17.73
C LYS A 416 7.53 0.73 17.69
N GLY A 417 7.46 -0.07 16.62
CA GLY A 417 8.31 -1.24 16.48
C GLY A 417 9.80 -0.87 16.50
N SER A 418 10.63 -1.73 17.10
CA SER A 418 12.09 -1.57 17.13
C SER A 418 12.71 -1.51 15.73
N LYS A 419 12.05 -2.13 14.72
CA LYS A 419 12.38 -2.01 13.29
C LYS A 419 12.50 -0.55 12.83
N TYR A 420 11.68 0.33 13.40
CA TYR A 420 11.65 1.76 13.05
C TYR A 420 12.21 2.65 14.16
N HIS A 421 13.03 2.10 15.07
CA HIS A 421 13.70 2.85 16.15
C HIS A 421 12.73 3.61 17.09
N GLU A 422 11.50 3.12 17.24
CA GLU A 422 10.47 3.69 18.13
C GLU A 422 10.18 5.18 17.87
N VAL A 423 10.34 5.62 16.62
CA VAL A 423 10.26 7.05 16.25
C VAL A 423 8.89 7.68 16.52
N SER A 424 7.81 6.89 16.57
CA SER A 424 6.48 7.41 16.89
C SER A 424 6.30 7.79 18.37
N CYS A 425 7.25 7.41 19.24
CA CYS A 425 7.33 7.82 20.65
C CYS A 425 8.12 9.12 20.84
N ILE A 426 8.82 9.61 19.82
CA ILE A 426 9.58 10.86 19.90
C ILE A 426 8.59 12.01 20.04
N SER A 427 8.88 12.91 20.98
CA SER A 427 8.07 14.11 21.23
C SER A 427 8.18 15.07 20.07
N SER A 428 7.04 15.50 19.52
CA SER A 428 7.00 16.50 18.47
C SER A 428 7.46 17.87 19.02
N PRO A 429 8.27 18.62 18.26
CA PRO A 429 8.74 19.94 18.70
C PRO A 429 7.55 20.90 18.77
N ALA A 430 7.39 21.65 19.86
CA ALA A 430 6.27 22.59 20.01
C ALA A 430 6.36 23.81 19.07
N LYS A 431 7.57 24.14 18.61
CA LYS A 431 7.84 25.20 17.64
C LYS A 431 8.89 24.71 16.64
N LEU A 432 8.67 24.97 15.36
CA LEU A 432 9.67 24.74 14.32
C LEU A 432 10.75 25.81 14.44
N GLN A 433 12.00 25.41 14.66
CA GLN A 433 13.16 26.30 14.58
C GLN A 433 13.83 26.05 13.23
N LEU A 434 13.21 26.56 12.18
CA LEU A 434 13.75 26.54 10.82
C LEU A 434 14.40 27.91 10.58
N ASN A 435 15.71 27.99 10.79
CA ASN A 435 16.51 29.20 10.51
C ASN A 435 17.01 29.21 9.07
#